data_AF-A0A5S9Q765-F1
#
_entry.id   AF-A0A5S9Q765-F1
#
_cell.length_a   1.000
_cell.length_b   1.000
_cell.length_c   1.000
_cell.angle_alpha   90.00
_cell.angle_beta   90.00
_cell.angle_gamma   90.00
#
_symmetry.space_group_name_H-M   'P 1'
#
loop_
_entity.id
_entity.type
_entity.pdbx_description
1 polymer ?
#
loop_
_entity_poly.entity_id
_entity_poly.type
_entity_poly.pdbx_seq_one_letter_code
_entity_poly.pdbx_strand_id
1 'polypeptide(L)'
;MPSFFQYILLASILGLVSGCMNTHVANKEQIEFRAQEQAGKSDATPEEAIAQAEKAYEAALVNDLGFYAPSHMEQAKVKLAEAVKISKKIALPEDRLAAISAAFAASKLIADAYENKNTALTQLSKVFDHQKVLLEINADAVHPKLYRKAVNKLEGLIRDIEGGLLAEVKDNEAKVLGYFAYVEVETMKATYLNKAIEKLDEAESIDAEDFAEVSYEKAEEAIDYASDFIENNYRDRENVKRLSHKAYTQAMRAYYIAEESAKIVEIDEEEAEQYILYVESLLQRINEEAGVSDIEAMPLREQSRSLAEAFKAGATSITTSAVESAVVPSQTSVPEAPIQENTPSLYVEFDEEVSEE
;
A
#
# COMPACT_ATOMS: atom_id res chain seq x y z
N MET A 1 -50.04 49.64 -23.23
CA MET A 1 -49.90 49.55 -21.75
C MET A 1 -50.28 48.14 -21.31
N PRO A 2 -49.57 47.59 -20.33
CA PRO A 2 -48.77 46.39 -20.57
C PRO A 2 -49.01 45.25 -19.58
N SER A 3 -48.39 44.11 -19.92
CA SER A 3 -47.65 43.16 -19.06
C SER A 3 -48.39 42.47 -17.90
N PHE A 4 -48.31 41.14 -17.84
CA PHE A 4 -47.19 40.47 -17.16
C PHE A 4 -47.21 38.95 -17.44
N PHE A 5 -46.23 38.51 -18.23
CA PHE A 5 -45.87 37.10 -18.44
C PHE A 5 -44.95 36.72 -17.28
N GLN A 6 -45.37 35.75 -16.47
CA GLN A 6 -44.65 35.35 -15.26
C GLN A 6 -43.74 34.16 -15.59
N TYR A 7 -42.46 34.46 -15.83
CA TYR A 7 -41.39 33.47 -15.98
C TYR A 7 -41.02 32.91 -14.59
N ILE A 8 -41.12 31.60 -14.43
CA ILE A 8 -40.54 30.87 -13.30
C ILE A 8 -39.05 30.68 -13.61
N LEU A 9 -38.20 31.46 -12.94
CA LEU A 9 -36.75 31.35 -13.01
C LEU A 9 -36.30 30.40 -11.88
N LEU A 10 -36.04 29.14 -12.26
CA LEU A 10 -35.48 28.13 -11.37
C LEU A 10 -33.98 28.42 -11.23
N ALA A 11 -33.61 29.13 -10.16
CA ALA A 11 -32.22 29.36 -9.79
C ALA A 11 -31.65 28.10 -9.13
N SER A 12 -31.01 27.24 -9.94
CA SER A 12 -30.09 26.21 -9.43
C SER A 12 -28.85 26.90 -8.86
N ILE A 13 -28.83 27.06 -7.55
CA ILE A 13 -27.64 27.43 -6.78
C ILE A 13 -26.72 26.21 -6.79
N LEU A 14 -25.74 26.21 -7.70
CA LEU A 14 -24.56 25.36 -7.61
C LEU A 14 -23.73 25.85 -6.41
N GLY A 15 -23.91 25.20 -5.27
CA GLY A 15 -23.01 25.33 -4.13
C GLY A 15 -21.65 24.72 -4.49
N LEU A 16 -20.72 25.55 -4.97
CA LEU A 16 -19.31 25.21 -4.97
C LEU A 16 -18.86 25.14 -3.52
N VAL A 17 -18.80 23.93 -2.97
CA VAL A 17 -18.11 23.64 -1.71
C VAL A 17 -16.62 23.84 -1.97
N SER A 18 -16.17 25.08 -1.85
CA SER A 18 -14.76 25.39 -1.65
C SER A 18 -14.44 24.90 -0.25
N GLY A 19 -13.80 23.72 -0.15
CA GLY A 19 -13.15 23.33 1.10
C GLY A 19 -12.20 24.48 1.47
N CYS A 20 -12.42 25.11 2.62
CA CYS A 20 -11.61 26.22 3.10
C CYS A 20 -10.18 25.72 3.34
N MET A 21 -9.33 25.77 2.32
CA MET A 21 -7.90 25.64 2.48
C MET A 21 -7.40 26.91 3.16
N ASN A 22 -6.80 26.76 4.34
CA ASN A 22 -6.20 27.88 5.05
C ASN A 22 -4.97 28.37 4.26
N THR A 23 -5.05 29.58 3.70
CA THR A 23 -3.94 30.26 3.01
C THR A 23 -3.31 31.36 3.87
N HIS A 24 -3.74 31.44 5.14
CA HIS A 24 -3.30 32.45 6.08
C HIS A 24 -1.94 32.09 6.68
N VAL A 25 -1.06 33.09 6.77
CA VAL A 25 0.18 33.00 7.55
C VAL A 25 -0.04 33.77 8.85
N ALA A 26 0.28 33.15 9.98
CA ALA A 26 0.21 33.83 11.27
C ALA A 26 1.07 35.10 11.28
N ASN A 27 0.61 36.15 11.97
CA ASN A 27 1.36 37.39 12.21
C ASN A 27 1.71 38.24 10.96
N LYS A 28 0.97 38.12 9.85
CA LYS A 28 1.22 38.89 8.61
C LYS A 28 1.43 40.40 8.81
N GLU A 29 0.56 41.05 9.58
CA GLU A 29 0.66 42.49 9.86
C GLU A 29 1.95 42.85 10.63
N GLN A 30 2.38 41.96 11.53
CA GLN A 30 3.62 42.15 12.29
C GLN A 30 4.85 42.00 11.40
N ILE A 31 4.80 41.13 10.39
CA ILE A 31 5.88 40.95 9.40
C ILE A 31 6.06 42.26 8.60
N GLU A 32 4.96 42.84 8.09
CA GLU A 32 5.03 44.08 7.32
C GLU A 32 5.53 45.26 8.16
N PHE A 33 5.03 45.41 9.40
CA PHE A 33 5.49 46.45 10.32
C PHE A 33 6.98 46.34 10.64
N ARG A 34 7.47 45.14 10.96
CA ARG A 34 8.90 44.90 11.26
C ARG A 34 9.78 45.11 10.04
N ALA A 35 9.31 44.72 8.86
CA ALA A 35 10.05 44.94 7.62
C ALA A 35 10.21 46.42 7.31
N GLN A 36 9.19 47.24 7.55
CA GLN A 36 9.25 48.70 7.39
C GLN A 36 10.22 49.34 8.40
N GLU A 37 10.17 48.91 9.67
CA GLU A 37 11.09 49.37 10.70
C GLU A 37 12.55 49.03 10.35
N GLN A 38 12.80 47.81 9.87
CA GLN A 38 14.12 47.35 9.46
C GLN A 38 14.61 48.11 8.23
N ALA A 39 13.73 48.38 7.25
CA ALA A 39 14.07 49.17 6.06
C ALA A 39 14.48 50.60 6.43
N GLY A 40 13.80 51.23 7.39
CA GLY A 40 14.11 52.58 7.86
C GLY A 40 15.45 52.70 8.61
N LYS A 41 16.02 51.57 9.05
CA LYS A 41 17.31 51.49 9.75
C LYS A 41 18.45 50.94 8.87
N SER A 42 18.15 50.59 7.62
CA SER A 42 19.07 49.91 6.72
C SER A 42 19.75 50.88 5.75
N ASP A 43 21.04 50.67 5.51
CA ASP A 43 21.80 51.39 4.47
C ASP A 43 21.72 50.72 3.10
N ALA A 44 21.09 49.53 3.00
CA ALA A 44 21.01 48.76 1.76
C ALA A 44 20.35 49.55 0.61
N THR A 45 20.78 49.25 -0.61
CA THR A 45 20.03 49.67 -1.80
C THR A 45 18.84 48.73 -2.04
N PRO A 46 17.79 49.20 -2.74
CA PRO A 46 16.72 48.31 -3.21
C PRO A 46 17.26 47.10 -3.98
N GLU A 47 18.26 47.31 -4.84
CA GLU A 47 18.88 46.24 -5.65
C GLU A 47 19.57 45.19 -4.78
N GLU A 48 20.32 45.62 -3.75
CA GLU A 48 20.97 44.71 -2.79
C GLU A 48 19.94 43.91 -1.99
N ALA A 49 18.91 44.58 -1.48
CA ALA A 49 17.86 43.92 -0.69
C ALA A 49 17.07 42.92 -1.54
N ILE A 50 16.73 43.27 -2.78
CA ILE A 50 16.04 42.37 -3.73
C ILE A 50 16.93 41.18 -4.06
N ALA A 51 18.20 41.41 -4.44
CA ALA A 51 19.11 40.32 -4.80
C ALA A 51 19.35 39.34 -3.65
N GLN A 52 19.42 39.84 -2.41
CA GLN A 52 19.51 39.00 -1.22
C GLN A 52 18.25 38.15 -1.03
N ALA A 53 17.07 38.76 -1.16
CA ALA A 53 15.79 38.07 -0.99
C ALA A 53 15.54 37.04 -2.11
N GLU A 54 15.90 37.35 -3.36
CA GLU A 54 15.86 36.41 -4.49
C GLU A 54 16.78 35.21 -4.25
N LYS A 55 18.02 35.46 -3.83
CA LYS A 55 18.96 34.38 -3.48
C LYS A 55 18.42 33.49 -2.35
N ALA A 56 17.79 34.09 -1.34
CA ALA A 56 17.16 33.35 -0.24
C ALA A 56 15.98 32.51 -0.74
N TYR A 57 15.18 33.04 -1.67
CA TYR A 57 14.04 32.35 -2.25
C TYR A 57 14.46 31.14 -3.09
N GLU A 58 15.49 31.29 -3.94
CA GLU A 58 16.06 30.17 -4.70
C GLU A 58 16.62 29.08 -3.77
N ALA A 59 17.33 29.46 -2.71
CA ALA A 59 17.78 28.52 -1.70
C ALA A 59 16.60 27.81 -1.00
N ALA A 60 15.50 28.51 -0.74
CA ALA A 60 14.29 27.95 -0.16
C ALA A 60 13.60 26.93 -1.08
N LEU A 61 13.60 27.15 -2.40
CA LEU A 61 13.10 26.17 -3.37
C LEU A 61 13.91 24.87 -3.33
N VAL A 62 15.23 24.96 -3.28
CA VAL A 62 16.14 23.80 -3.15
C VAL A 62 15.92 23.04 -1.83
N ASN A 63 15.43 23.72 -0.80
CA ASN A 63 15.12 23.13 0.51
C ASN A 63 13.66 22.67 0.65
N ASP A 64 12.92 22.53 -0.44
CA ASP A 64 11.53 22.07 -0.50
C ASP A 64 10.55 22.89 0.35
N LEU A 65 10.85 24.17 0.61
CA LEU A 65 9.95 25.01 1.42
C LEU A 65 8.57 25.20 0.76
N GLY A 66 8.46 24.97 -0.55
CA GLY A 66 7.16 24.95 -1.23
C GLY A 66 6.19 23.88 -0.70
N PHE A 67 6.71 22.76 -0.19
CA PHE A 67 5.90 21.72 0.45
C PHE A 67 5.73 21.97 1.95
N TYR A 68 6.81 22.38 2.63
CA TYR A 68 6.81 22.53 4.09
C TYR A 68 6.25 23.87 4.59
N ALA A 69 6.11 24.87 3.73
CA ALA A 69 5.60 26.19 4.06
C ALA A 69 4.98 26.88 2.83
N PRO A 70 3.97 26.25 2.18
CA PRO A 70 3.40 26.75 0.93
C PRO A 70 2.86 28.17 1.05
N SER A 71 2.27 28.54 2.18
CA SER A 71 1.63 29.84 2.38
C SER A 71 2.67 30.95 2.57
N HIS A 72 3.74 30.68 3.30
CA HIS A 72 4.88 31.61 3.41
C HIS A 72 5.59 31.80 2.07
N MET A 73 5.83 30.72 1.33
CA MET A 73 6.53 30.78 0.05
C MET A 73 5.74 31.57 -1.00
N GLU A 74 4.42 31.37 -1.08
CA GLU A 74 3.59 32.15 -2.01
C GLU A 74 3.60 33.64 -1.64
N GLN A 75 3.50 33.99 -0.36
CA GLN A 75 3.56 35.39 0.07
C GLN A 75 4.95 36.01 -0.14
N ALA A 76 6.03 35.25 0.07
CA ALA A 76 7.39 35.72 -0.19
C ALA A 76 7.57 36.07 -1.67
N LYS A 77 7.05 35.22 -2.56
CA LYS A 77 7.05 35.46 -4.01
C LYS A 77 6.28 36.74 -4.38
N VAL A 78 5.11 36.95 -3.79
CA VAL A 78 4.31 38.17 -3.99
C VAL A 78 5.11 39.41 -3.54
N LYS A 79 5.74 39.38 -2.37
CA LYS A 79 6.54 40.50 -1.84
C LYS A 79 7.80 40.77 -2.65
N LEU A 80 8.46 39.74 -3.19
CA LEU A 80 9.56 39.91 -4.14
C LEU A 80 9.10 40.62 -5.42
N ALA A 81 7.99 40.18 -6.00
CA ALA A 81 7.44 40.80 -7.20
C ALA A 81 7.05 42.27 -6.95
N GLU A 82 6.52 42.57 -5.76
CA GLU A 82 6.23 43.94 -5.31
C GLU A 82 7.51 44.78 -5.24
N ALA A 83 8.57 44.29 -4.57
CA ALA A 83 9.85 44.98 -4.44
C ALA A 83 10.47 45.31 -5.81
N VAL A 84 10.51 44.34 -6.73
CA VAL A 84 11.01 44.52 -8.11
C VAL A 84 10.18 45.51 -8.91
N LYS A 85 8.85 45.54 -8.70
CA LYS A 85 7.96 46.48 -9.39
C LYS A 85 8.19 47.91 -8.92
N ILE A 86 8.37 48.12 -7.61
CA ILE A 86 8.63 49.44 -7.03
C ILE A 86 10.02 49.93 -7.44
N SER A 87 11.05 49.08 -7.39
CA SER A 87 12.43 49.46 -7.71
C SER A 87 12.59 50.03 -9.13
N LYS A 88 11.82 49.52 -10.09
CA LYS A 88 11.79 50.01 -11.49
C LYS A 88 11.21 51.41 -11.67
N LYS A 89 10.53 51.96 -10.66
CA LYS A 89 9.78 53.22 -10.73
C LYS A 89 10.13 54.21 -9.62
N ILE A 90 11.28 54.03 -8.96
CA ILE A 90 11.71 54.90 -7.87
C ILE A 90 11.81 56.34 -8.37
N ALA A 91 11.00 57.22 -7.77
CA ALA A 91 11.04 58.65 -8.01
C ALA A 91 11.28 59.42 -6.70
N LEU A 92 10.81 58.87 -5.58
CA LEU A 92 10.88 59.50 -4.27
C LEU A 92 11.62 58.63 -3.24
N PRO A 93 12.15 59.22 -2.15
CA PRO A 93 12.73 58.46 -1.04
C PRO A 93 11.77 57.43 -0.43
N GLU A 94 10.46 57.71 -0.43
CA GLU A 94 9.45 56.76 0.06
C GLU A 94 9.37 55.51 -0.82
N ASP A 95 9.53 55.63 -2.13
CA ASP A 95 9.54 54.49 -3.06
C ASP A 95 10.75 53.58 -2.80
N ARG A 96 11.91 54.18 -2.51
CA ARG A 96 13.12 53.44 -2.12
C ARG A 96 12.85 52.63 -0.85
N LEU A 97 12.29 53.28 0.17
CA LEU A 97 11.97 52.63 1.45
C LEU A 97 10.95 51.50 1.26
N ALA A 98 9.93 51.71 0.43
CA ALA A 98 8.91 50.71 0.13
C ALA A 98 9.49 49.49 -0.60
N ALA A 99 10.40 49.68 -1.56
CA ALA A 99 11.07 48.58 -2.26
C ALA A 99 11.93 47.73 -1.29
N ILE A 100 12.71 48.37 -0.42
CA ILE A 100 13.52 47.68 0.59
C ILE A 100 12.63 46.95 1.60
N SER A 101 11.56 47.60 2.06
CA SER A 101 10.58 47.00 2.98
C SER A 101 9.92 45.76 2.40
N ALA A 102 9.53 45.78 1.12
CA ALA A 102 8.95 44.60 0.47
C ALA A 102 9.97 43.45 0.35
N ALA A 103 11.23 43.74 0.02
CA ALA A 103 12.30 42.73 -0.03
C ALA A 103 12.61 42.13 1.35
N PHE A 104 12.59 42.94 2.42
CA PHE A 104 12.75 42.46 3.79
C PHE A 104 11.55 41.66 4.28
N ALA A 105 10.32 42.04 3.92
CA ALA A 105 9.14 41.23 4.19
C ALA A 105 9.23 39.85 3.53
N ALA A 106 9.67 39.78 2.26
CA ALA A 106 9.92 38.51 1.58
C ALA A 106 10.99 37.68 2.31
N SER A 107 12.11 38.30 2.70
CA SER A 107 13.19 37.62 3.43
C SER A 107 12.71 37.07 4.78
N LYS A 108 11.86 37.81 5.50
CA LYS A 108 11.28 37.34 6.76
C LYS A 108 10.32 36.18 6.55
N LEU A 109 9.45 36.24 5.54
CA LEU A 109 8.57 35.12 5.18
C LEU A 109 9.35 33.85 4.84
N ILE A 110 10.50 33.97 4.15
CA ILE A 110 11.39 32.84 3.87
C ILE A 110 12.03 32.29 5.15
N ALA A 111 12.45 33.16 6.08
CA ALA A 111 12.96 32.71 7.38
C ALA A 111 11.89 31.97 8.18
N ASP A 112 10.66 32.49 8.21
CA ASP A 112 9.52 31.87 8.88
C ASP A 112 9.13 30.54 8.22
N ALA A 113 9.30 30.41 6.90
CA ALA A 113 9.12 29.13 6.19
C ALA A 113 10.09 28.04 6.68
N TYR A 114 11.35 28.37 7.00
CA TYR A 114 12.29 27.42 7.60
C TYR A 114 11.88 27.03 9.03
N GLU A 115 11.42 28.00 9.83
CA GLU A 115 10.88 27.72 11.17
C GLU A 115 9.65 26.81 11.09
N ASN A 116 8.77 27.04 10.11
CA ASN A 116 7.60 26.20 9.87
C ASN A 116 8.00 24.78 9.46
N LYS A 117 8.98 24.62 8.57
CA LYS A 117 9.51 23.30 8.19
C LYS A 117 9.99 22.52 9.40
N ASN A 118 10.78 23.15 10.28
CA ASN A 118 11.26 22.50 11.50
C ASN A 118 10.10 22.12 12.44
N THR A 119 9.11 23.01 12.56
CA THR A 119 7.92 22.76 13.37
C THR A 119 7.10 21.60 12.80
N ALA A 120 6.84 21.58 11.49
CA ALA A 120 6.12 20.51 10.83
C ALA A 120 6.82 19.16 10.98
N LEU A 121 8.14 19.10 10.73
CA LEU A 121 8.93 17.87 10.90
C LEU A 121 8.89 17.35 12.35
N THR A 122 8.86 18.24 13.33
CA THR A 122 8.81 17.87 14.75
C THR A 122 7.42 17.42 15.18
N GLN A 123 6.40 18.21 14.88
CA GLN A 123 5.01 17.98 15.31
C GLN A 123 4.35 16.82 14.58
N LEU A 124 4.66 16.64 13.28
CA LEU A 124 4.06 15.61 12.42
C LEU A 124 4.99 14.42 12.19
N SER A 125 5.96 14.20 13.07
CA SER A 125 6.98 13.15 12.91
C SER A 125 6.38 11.78 12.61
N LYS A 126 5.30 11.40 13.31
CA LYS A 126 4.58 10.14 13.08
C LYS A 126 3.97 10.04 11.69
N VAL A 127 3.40 11.13 11.18
CA VAL A 127 2.80 11.18 9.83
C VAL A 127 3.89 11.04 8.78
N PHE A 128 5.03 11.71 8.95
CA PHE A 128 6.18 11.58 8.05
C PHE A 128 6.81 10.19 8.08
N ASP A 129 6.94 9.58 9.25
CA ASP A 129 7.44 8.20 9.35
C ASP A 129 6.49 7.21 8.67
N HIS A 130 5.17 7.40 8.83
CA HIS A 130 4.20 6.59 8.08
C HIS A 130 4.25 6.89 6.57
N GLN A 131 4.49 8.13 6.14
CA GLN A 131 4.69 8.46 4.72
C GLN A 131 5.85 7.66 4.11
N LYS A 132 6.97 7.52 4.84
CA LYS A 132 8.11 6.72 4.39
C LYS A 132 7.72 5.26 4.23
N VAL A 133 6.97 4.70 5.18
CA VAL A 133 6.45 3.33 5.06
C VAL A 133 5.59 3.16 3.80
N LEU A 134 4.73 4.13 3.48
CA LEU A 134 3.93 4.08 2.25
C LEU A 134 4.81 4.08 0.99
N LEU A 135 5.89 4.86 0.96
CA LEU A 135 6.85 4.88 -0.14
C LEU A 135 7.66 3.58 -0.22
N GLU A 136 8.05 3.00 0.92
CA GLU A 136 8.78 1.72 0.97
C GLU A 136 7.97 0.56 0.36
N ILE A 137 6.64 0.60 0.50
CA ILE A 137 5.74 -0.38 -0.13
C ILE A 137 5.26 0.07 -1.53
N ASN A 138 5.87 1.12 -2.10
CA ASN A 138 5.54 1.69 -3.42
C ASN A 138 4.07 2.10 -3.57
N ALA A 139 3.43 2.62 -2.50
CA ALA A 139 2.03 3.03 -2.55
C ALA A 139 1.76 4.15 -3.57
N ASP A 140 2.76 4.98 -3.87
CA ASP A 140 2.72 6.01 -4.89
C ASP A 140 2.60 5.45 -6.32
N ALA A 141 3.16 4.27 -6.57
CA ALA A 141 3.05 3.56 -7.85
C ALA A 141 1.83 2.62 -7.90
N VAL A 142 1.58 1.87 -6.82
CA VAL A 142 0.49 0.88 -6.75
C VAL A 142 -0.88 1.57 -6.65
N HIS A 143 -1.01 2.61 -5.81
CA HIS A 143 -2.25 3.37 -5.60
C HIS A 143 -2.02 4.89 -5.69
N PRO A 144 -1.63 5.43 -6.87
CA PRO A 144 -1.25 6.83 -7.03
C PRO A 144 -2.33 7.83 -6.59
N LYS A 145 -3.61 7.47 -6.81
CA LYS A 145 -4.75 8.31 -6.40
C LYS A 145 -4.91 8.36 -4.88
N LEU A 146 -4.77 7.22 -4.20
CA LEU A 146 -4.90 7.15 -2.73
C LEU A 146 -3.71 7.83 -2.06
N TYR A 147 -2.49 7.53 -2.53
CA TYR A 147 -1.26 8.16 -2.02
C TYR A 147 -1.29 9.67 -2.17
N ARG A 148 -1.65 10.21 -3.35
CA ARG A 148 -1.78 11.66 -3.55
C ARG A 148 -2.80 12.29 -2.60
N LYS A 149 -3.94 11.63 -2.36
CA LYS A 149 -4.94 12.12 -1.41
C LYS A 149 -4.41 12.09 0.03
N ALA A 150 -3.55 11.14 0.38
CA ALA A 150 -2.86 11.08 1.66
C ALA A 150 -1.90 12.27 1.82
N VAL A 151 -1.05 12.52 0.81
CA VAL A 151 -0.13 13.66 0.80
C VAL A 151 -0.88 15.00 0.89
N ASN A 152 -1.98 15.18 0.16
CA ASN A 152 -2.79 16.40 0.25
C ASN A 152 -3.35 16.64 1.66
N LYS A 153 -3.67 15.57 2.41
CA LYS A 153 -4.11 15.70 3.81
C LYS A 153 -2.97 16.12 4.72
N LEU A 154 -1.78 15.57 4.52
CA LEU A 154 -0.56 16.00 5.22
C LEU A 154 -0.25 17.48 4.92
N GLU A 155 -0.36 17.92 3.67
CA GLU A 155 -0.21 19.33 3.31
C GLU A 155 -1.25 20.23 4.00
N GLY A 156 -2.46 19.72 4.26
CA GLY A 156 -3.47 20.41 5.05
C GLY A 156 -2.96 20.70 6.48
N LEU A 157 -2.41 19.68 7.15
CA LEU A 157 -1.82 19.85 8.48
C LEU A 157 -0.64 20.84 8.47
N ILE A 158 0.20 20.81 7.43
CA ILE A 158 1.31 21.75 7.29
C ILE A 158 0.80 23.19 7.19
N ARG A 159 -0.27 23.44 6.42
CA ARG A 159 -0.91 24.77 6.32
C ARG A 159 -1.55 25.21 7.63
N ASP A 160 -2.12 24.29 8.39
CA ASP A 160 -2.67 24.60 9.72
C ASP A 160 -1.54 25.02 10.69
N ILE A 161 -0.37 24.39 10.62
CA ILE A 161 0.83 24.82 11.36
C ILE A 161 1.26 26.23 10.92
N GLU A 162 1.31 26.52 9.62
CA GLU A 162 1.65 27.87 9.11
C GLU A 162 0.67 28.94 9.60
N GLY A 163 -0.62 28.58 9.70
CA GLY A 163 -1.68 29.43 10.19
C GLY A 163 -1.70 29.61 11.72
N GLY A 164 -0.85 28.89 12.46
CA GLY A 164 -0.83 28.90 13.92
C GLY A 164 -1.95 28.08 14.58
N LEU A 165 -2.63 27.21 13.84
CA LEU A 165 -3.77 26.41 14.28
C LEU A 165 -3.34 25.08 14.92
N LEU A 166 -2.39 25.14 15.86
CA LEU A 166 -1.78 23.92 16.44
C LEU A 166 -2.78 23.00 17.19
N ALA A 167 -3.88 23.56 17.70
CA ALA A 167 -4.94 22.76 18.30
C ALA A 167 -5.65 21.88 17.24
N GLU A 168 -5.97 22.46 16.08
CA GLU A 168 -6.61 21.74 14.98
C GLU A 168 -5.68 20.69 14.36
N VAL A 169 -4.39 21.00 14.28
CA VAL A 169 -3.35 20.04 13.84
C VAL A 169 -3.40 18.78 14.68
N LYS A 170 -3.44 18.92 16.01
CA LYS A 170 -3.50 17.79 16.93
C LYS A 170 -4.77 16.95 16.75
N ASP A 171 -5.92 17.60 16.54
CA ASP A 171 -7.20 16.91 16.35
C ASP A 171 -7.29 16.20 14.99
N ASN A 172 -6.62 16.74 13.97
CA ASN A 172 -6.65 16.21 12.61
C ASN A 172 -5.52 15.21 12.31
N GLU A 173 -4.41 15.22 13.06
CA GLU A 173 -3.28 14.29 12.89
C GLU A 173 -3.76 12.83 12.91
N ALA A 174 -4.60 12.46 13.88
CA ALA A 174 -5.14 11.10 14.00
C ALA A 174 -5.96 10.68 12.76
N LYS A 175 -6.70 11.61 12.16
CA LYS A 175 -7.48 11.34 10.92
C LYS A 175 -6.57 11.12 9.73
N VAL A 176 -5.46 11.86 9.65
CA VAL A 176 -4.46 11.68 8.59
C VAL A 176 -3.74 10.35 8.76
N LEU A 177 -3.32 9.98 9.97
CA LEU A 177 -2.74 8.67 10.27
C LEU A 177 -3.70 7.52 9.95
N GLY A 178 -4.98 7.65 10.29
CA GLY A 178 -6.00 6.66 9.91
C GLY A 178 -6.12 6.51 8.40
N TYR A 179 -6.06 7.61 7.65
CA TYR A 179 -6.07 7.57 6.18
C TYR A 179 -4.79 6.94 5.60
N PHE A 180 -3.62 7.17 6.22
CA PHE A 180 -2.37 6.53 5.82
C PHE A 180 -2.41 5.02 6.08
N ALA A 181 -2.96 4.59 7.22
CA ALA A 181 -3.17 3.16 7.50
C ALA A 181 -4.10 2.51 6.46
N TYR A 182 -5.17 3.19 6.08
CA TYR A 182 -6.04 2.74 4.99
C TYR A 182 -5.28 2.58 3.67
N VAL A 183 -4.49 3.59 3.26
CA VAL A 183 -3.66 3.49 2.04
C VAL A 183 -2.71 2.31 2.12
N GLU A 184 -2.10 2.07 3.28
CA GLU A 184 -1.20 0.95 3.51
C GLU A 184 -1.91 -0.40 3.30
N VAL A 185 -3.09 -0.59 3.91
CA VAL A 185 -3.92 -1.80 3.74
C VAL A 185 -4.26 -2.04 2.28
N GLU A 186 -4.75 -1.02 1.58
CA GLU A 186 -5.12 -1.12 0.16
C GLU A 186 -3.91 -1.47 -0.72
N THR A 187 -2.75 -0.89 -0.44
CA THR A 187 -1.51 -1.24 -1.16
C THR A 187 -1.10 -2.67 -0.88
N MET A 188 -1.23 -3.17 0.35
CA MET A 188 -0.91 -4.55 0.68
C MET A 188 -1.86 -5.54 -0.04
N LYS A 189 -3.17 -5.27 -0.06
CA LYS A 189 -4.14 -6.08 -0.80
C LYS A 189 -3.83 -6.11 -2.30
N ALA A 190 -3.62 -4.93 -2.90
CA ALA A 190 -3.30 -4.84 -4.33
C ALA A 190 -1.99 -5.55 -4.69
N THR A 191 -0.98 -5.48 -3.82
CA THR A 191 0.34 -6.06 -4.09
C THR A 191 0.35 -7.59 -3.96
N TYR A 192 -0.37 -8.13 -2.97
CA TYR A 192 -0.24 -9.54 -2.60
C TYR A 192 -1.49 -10.37 -2.83
N LEU A 193 -2.69 -9.82 -2.60
CA LEU A 193 -3.95 -10.56 -2.65
C LEU A 193 -4.62 -10.52 -4.02
N ASN A 194 -4.49 -9.43 -4.79
CA ASN A 194 -5.18 -9.29 -6.09
C ASN A 194 -4.93 -10.47 -7.03
N LYS A 195 -3.72 -11.03 -7.04
CA LYS A 195 -3.42 -12.19 -7.88
C LYS A 195 -4.28 -13.41 -7.53
N ALA A 196 -4.64 -13.60 -6.26
CA ALA A 196 -5.55 -14.66 -5.84
C ALA A 196 -6.99 -14.39 -6.30
N ILE A 197 -7.44 -13.15 -6.18
CA ILE A 197 -8.77 -12.71 -6.63
C ILE A 197 -8.90 -12.89 -8.13
N GLU A 198 -7.98 -12.33 -8.92
CA GLU A 198 -7.95 -12.48 -10.38
C GLU A 198 -7.95 -13.95 -10.80
N LYS A 199 -7.26 -14.83 -10.04
CA LYS A 199 -7.25 -16.26 -10.35
C LYS A 199 -8.54 -16.97 -9.99
N LEU A 200 -9.25 -16.52 -8.96
CA LEU A 200 -10.57 -17.04 -8.63
C LEU A 200 -11.59 -16.58 -9.68
N ASP A 201 -11.50 -15.34 -10.15
CA ASP A 201 -12.32 -14.83 -11.26
C ASP A 201 -12.08 -15.66 -12.55
N GLU A 202 -10.83 -16.06 -12.83
CA GLU A 202 -10.53 -17.01 -13.91
C GLU A 202 -11.18 -18.39 -13.69
N ALA A 203 -11.26 -18.87 -12.44
CA ALA A 203 -11.92 -20.14 -12.13
C ALA A 203 -13.43 -20.03 -12.33
N GLU A 204 -14.06 -18.96 -11.86
CA GLU A 204 -15.48 -18.66 -12.09
C GLU A 204 -15.80 -18.60 -13.59
N SER A 205 -14.89 -18.06 -14.40
CA SER A 205 -15.09 -17.98 -15.86
C SER A 205 -15.17 -19.34 -16.59
N ILE A 206 -14.81 -20.43 -15.91
CA ILE A 206 -14.93 -21.81 -16.40
C ILE A 206 -15.92 -22.64 -15.57
N ASP A 207 -16.88 -21.97 -14.92
CA ASP A 207 -17.94 -22.56 -14.11
C ASP A 207 -17.38 -23.44 -12.96
N ALA A 208 -16.31 -22.98 -12.31
CA ALA A 208 -15.68 -23.71 -11.20
C ALA A 208 -16.57 -23.86 -9.97
N GLU A 209 -17.56 -22.99 -9.81
CA GLU A 209 -18.63 -23.11 -8.82
C GLU A 209 -19.48 -24.38 -9.03
N ASP A 210 -19.63 -24.85 -10.28
CA ASP A 210 -20.38 -26.06 -10.62
C ASP A 210 -19.46 -27.28 -10.73
N PHE A 211 -18.35 -27.15 -11.46
CA PHE A 211 -17.44 -28.28 -11.72
C PHE A 211 -16.47 -28.56 -10.58
N ALA A 212 -16.26 -27.60 -9.67
CA ALA A 212 -15.31 -27.74 -8.56
C ALA A 212 -15.77 -27.06 -7.27
N GLU A 213 -17.08 -27.05 -7.00
CA GLU A 213 -17.76 -26.38 -5.87
C GLU A 213 -16.91 -26.38 -4.58
N VAL A 214 -16.55 -27.56 -4.07
CA VAL A 214 -15.77 -27.72 -2.83
C VAL A 214 -14.40 -27.02 -2.87
N SER A 215 -13.75 -26.96 -4.04
CA SER A 215 -12.46 -26.29 -4.19
C SER A 215 -12.62 -24.79 -4.42
N TYR A 216 -13.70 -24.38 -5.06
CA TYR A 216 -14.06 -22.98 -5.26
C TYR A 216 -14.39 -22.31 -3.91
N GLU A 217 -15.26 -22.90 -3.10
CA GLU A 217 -15.60 -22.41 -1.74
C GLU A 217 -14.34 -22.26 -0.87
N LYS A 218 -13.43 -23.25 -0.91
CA LYS A 218 -12.15 -23.18 -0.17
C LYS A 218 -11.23 -22.06 -0.64
N ALA A 219 -11.32 -21.67 -1.92
CA ALA A 219 -10.57 -20.55 -2.45
C ALA A 219 -11.16 -19.22 -1.98
N GLU A 220 -12.49 -19.08 -2.00
CA GLU A 220 -13.20 -17.92 -1.44
C GLU A 220 -12.85 -17.72 0.04
N GLU A 221 -13.03 -18.75 0.87
CA GLU A 221 -12.71 -18.69 2.30
C GLU A 221 -11.24 -18.29 2.55
N ALA A 222 -10.32 -18.78 1.71
CA ALA A 222 -8.90 -18.45 1.85
C ALA A 222 -8.60 -16.99 1.45
N ILE A 223 -9.29 -16.45 0.45
CA ILE A 223 -9.18 -15.04 0.03
C ILE A 223 -9.77 -14.14 1.11
N ASP A 224 -10.95 -14.46 1.63
CA ASP A 224 -11.61 -13.70 2.70
C ASP A 224 -10.75 -13.67 3.96
N TYR A 225 -10.27 -14.83 4.39
CA TYR A 225 -9.36 -14.92 5.53
C TYR A 225 -8.08 -14.09 5.33
N ALA A 226 -7.50 -14.11 4.13
CA ALA A 226 -6.32 -13.31 3.83
C ALA A 226 -6.63 -11.80 3.81
N SER A 227 -7.78 -11.41 3.27
CA SER A 227 -8.25 -10.02 3.25
C SER A 227 -8.43 -9.49 4.68
N ASP A 228 -9.17 -10.21 5.52
CA ASP A 228 -9.41 -9.86 6.93
C ASP A 228 -8.10 -9.80 7.72
N PHE A 229 -7.18 -10.73 7.47
CA PHE A 229 -5.87 -10.70 8.09
C PHE A 229 -5.10 -9.44 7.69
N ILE A 230 -5.10 -9.05 6.41
CA ILE A 230 -4.43 -7.84 5.94
C ILE A 230 -5.03 -6.60 6.60
N GLU A 231 -6.36 -6.49 6.68
CA GLU A 231 -7.00 -5.31 7.30
C GLU A 231 -6.56 -5.10 8.75
N ASN A 232 -6.41 -6.18 9.50
CA ASN A 232 -6.11 -6.12 10.92
C ASN A 232 -4.61 -6.19 11.24
N ASN A 233 -3.81 -6.78 10.35
CA ASN A 233 -2.39 -7.12 10.59
C ASN A 233 -1.48 -6.73 9.41
N TYR A 234 -1.84 -5.71 8.62
CA TYR A 234 -1.11 -5.29 7.42
C TYR A 234 0.41 -5.09 7.62
N ARG A 235 0.86 -4.76 8.84
CA ARG A 235 2.28 -4.59 9.19
C ARG A 235 3.05 -5.91 9.33
N ASP A 236 2.37 -7.02 9.54
CA ASP A 236 2.96 -8.36 9.51
C ASP A 236 3.19 -8.80 8.06
N ARG A 237 4.24 -8.25 7.45
CA ARG A 237 4.53 -8.40 6.02
C ARG A 237 4.74 -9.85 5.61
N GLU A 238 5.32 -10.67 6.49
CA GLU A 238 5.60 -12.08 6.21
C GLU A 238 4.31 -12.89 6.18
N ASN A 239 3.44 -12.72 7.18
CA ASN A 239 2.16 -13.43 7.20
C ASN A 239 1.21 -12.94 6.10
N VAL A 240 1.20 -11.64 5.77
CA VAL A 240 0.45 -11.15 4.60
C VAL A 240 0.87 -11.89 3.33
N LYS A 241 2.17 -11.93 3.02
CA LYS A 241 2.68 -12.66 1.84
C LYS A 241 2.31 -14.14 1.87
N ARG A 242 2.50 -14.80 3.01
CA ARG A 242 2.24 -16.23 3.17
C ARG A 242 0.76 -16.56 2.99
N LEU A 243 -0.13 -15.78 3.60
CA LEU A 243 -1.58 -16.01 3.52
C LEU A 243 -2.12 -15.68 2.14
N SER A 244 -1.69 -14.57 1.52
CA SER A 244 -2.08 -14.27 0.14
C SER A 244 -1.57 -15.32 -0.86
N HIS A 245 -0.36 -15.87 -0.67
CA HIS A 245 0.12 -16.98 -1.48
C HIS A 245 -0.71 -18.26 -1.29
N LYS A 246 -1.11 -18.55 -0.04
CA LYS A 246 -2.01 -19.68 0.25
C LYS A 246 -3.36 -19.50 -0.45
N ALA A 247 -3.95 -18.30 -0.38
CA ALA A 247 -5.18 -17.97 -1.09
C ALA A 247 -5.03 -18.17 -2.61
N TYR A 248 -3.96 -17.64 -3.21
CA TYR A 248 -3.65 -17.85 -4.62
C TYR A 248 -3.53 -19.34 -4.97
N THR A 249 -2.90 -20.13 -4.11
CA THR A 249 -2.77 -21.58 -4.32
C THR A 249 -4.13 -22.28 -4.33
N GLN A 250 -5.08 -21.87 -3.48
CA GLN A 250 -6.44 -22.44 -3.51
C GLN A 250 -7.21 -22.00 -4.74
N ALA A 251 -7.13 -20.74 -5.16
CA ALA A 251 -7.74 -20.27 -6.40
C ALA A 251 -7.20 -21.03 -7.64
N MET A 252 -5.89 -21.28 -7.70
CA MET A 252 -5.31 -22.15 -8.74
C MET A 252 -5.86 -23.57 -8.70
N ARG A 253 -6.09 -24.13 -7.50
CA ARG A 253 -6.67 -25.47 -7.35
C ARG A 253 -8.12 -25.50 -7.81
N ALA A 254 -8.93 -24.51 -7.46
CA ALA A 254 -10.31 -24.38 -7.94
C ALA A 254 -10.34 -24.40 -9.48
N TYR A 255 -9.52 -23.55 -10.12
CA TYR A 255 -9.40 -23.51 -11.58
C TYR A 255 -9.04 -24.87 -12.19
N TYR A 256 -7.96 -25.51 -11.76
CA TYR A 256 -7.53 -26.76 -12.39
C TYR A 256 -8.44 -27.94 -12.08
N ILE A 257 -9.06 -27.98 -10.90
CA ILE A 257 -10.04 -29.02 -10.59
C ILE A 257 -11.29 -28.84 -11.44
N ALA A 258 -11.74 -27.61 -11.68
CA ALA A 258 -12.86 -27.34 -12.57
C ALA A 258 -12.55 -27.76 -14.00
N GLU A 259 -11.36 -27.39 -14.50
CA GLU A 259 -10.90 -27.78 -15.85
C GLU A 259 -10.88 -29.31 -16.05
N GLU A 260 -10.45 -30.07 -15.04
CA GLU A 260 -10.46 -31.54 -15.13
C GLU A 260 -11.86 -32.13 -14.89
N SER A 261 -12.65 -31.57 -13.99
CA SER A 261 -13.98 -32.11 -13.64
C SER A 261 -15.00 -31.86 -14.74
N ALA A 262 -14.91 -30.72 -15.43
CA ALA A 262 -15.74 -30.41 -16.60
C ALA A 262 -15.60 -31.48 -17.70
N LYS A 263 -14.43 -32.11 -17.82
CA LYS A 263 -14.18 -33.22 -18.76
C LYS A 263 -14.86 -34.51 -18.36
N ILE A 264 -15.41 -34.63 -17.15
CA ILE A 264 -15.98 -35.86 -16.60
C ILE A 264 -17.52 -35.80 -16.58
N VAL A 265 -18.09 -34.60 -16.46
CA VAL A 265 -19.53 -34.43 -16.18
C VAL A 265 -20.44 -34.99 -17.29
N GLU A 266 -19.96 -35.10 -18.54
CA GLU A 266 -20.75 -35.60 -19.68
C GLU A 266 -20.06 -36.71 -20.49
N ILE A 267 -19.25 -37.56 -19.85
CA ILE A 267 -18.56 -38.66 -20.56
C ILE A 267 -19.36 -39.95 -20.61
N ASP A 268 -19.20 -40.70 -21.71
CA ASP A 268 -19.77 -42.05 -21.86
C ASP A 268 -18.88 -43.16 -21.24
N GLU A 269 -19.29 -44.42 -21.35
CA GLU A 269 -18.56 -45.56 -20.79
C GLU A 269 -17.15 -45.72 -21.38
N GLU A 270 -16.96 -45.45 -22.68
CA GLU A 270 -15.67 -45.56 -23.36
C GLU A 270 -14.74 -44.43 -22.92
N GLU A 271 -15.26 -43.21 -22.87
CA GLU A 271 -14.54 -42.03 -22.42
C GLU A 271 -14.16 -42.11 -20.93
N ALA A 272 -15.03 -42.70 -20.09
CA ALA A 272 -14.73 -42.98 -18.69
C ALA A 272 -13.58 -43.99 -18.51
N GLU A 273 -13.56 -45.08 -19.30
CA GLU A 273 -12.43 -46.02 -19.31
C GLU A 273 -11.13 -45.31 -19.74
N GLN A 274 -11.18 -44.51 -20.81
CA GLN A 274 -10.01 -43.74 -21.27
C GLN A 274 -9.51 -42.73 -20.23
N TYR A 275 -10.40 -42.08 -19.50
CA TYR A 275 -10.02 -41.17 -18.41
C TYR A 275 -9.29 -41.91 -17.28
N ILE A 276 -9.78 -43.08 -16.88
CA ILE A 276 -9.11 -43.89 -15.85
C ILE A 276 -7.76 -44.42 -16.33
N LEU A 277 -7.65 -44.85 -17.59
CA LEU A 277 -6.37 -45.23 -18.21
C LEU A 277 -5.38 -44.05 -18.27
N TYR A 278 -5.88 -42.84 -18.53
CA TYR A 278 -5.07 -41.63 -18.46
C TYR A 278 -4.54 -41.40 -17.04
N VAL A 279 -5.38 -41.50 -16.01
CA VAL A 279 -4.96 -41.38 -14.60
C VAL A 279 -3.91 -42.44 -14.23
N GLU A 280 -4.11 -43.69 -14.65
CA GLU A 280 -3.12 -44.76 -14.46
C GLU A 280 -1.78 -44.42 -15.15
N SER A 281 -1.81 -43.87 -16.37
CA SER A 281 -0.59 -43.47 -17.09
C SER A 281 0.23 -42.40 -16.34
N LEU A 282 -0.45 -41.51 -15.58
CA LEU A 282 0.23 -40.51 -14.75
C LEU A 282 0.96 -41.17 -13.57
N LEU A 283 0.33 -42.16 -12.93
CA LEU A 283 0.97 -42.94 -11.85
C LEU A 283 2.11 -43.80 -12.39
N GLN A 284 1.94 -44.39 -13.57
CA GLN A 284 2.98 -45.19 -14.20
C GLN A 284 4.22 -44.36 -14.55
N ARG A 285 4.04 -43.11 -15.00
CA ARG A 285 5.16 -42.18 -15.22
C ARG A 285 5.94 -41.88 -13.93
N ILE A 286 5.27 -41.84 -12.79
CA ILE A 286 5.95 -41.73 -11.48
C ILE A 286 6.63 -43.05 -11.14
N ASN A 287 6.01 -44.18 -11.48
CA ASN A 287 6.56 -45.51 -11.24
C ASN A 287 7.84 -45.81 -12.03
N GLU A 288 8.04 -45.22 -13.21
CA GLU A 288 9.29 -45.31 -13.98
C GLU A 288 10.51 -44.91 -13.13
N GLU A 289 10.33 -43.99 -12.19
CA GLU A 289 11.38 -43.56 -11.25
C GLU A 289 11.35 -44.34 -9.92
N ALA A 290 10.18 -44.83 -9.49
CA ALA A 290 10.02 -45.53 -8.21
C ALA A 290 10.37 -47.03 -8.27
N GLY A 291 10.22 -47.67 -9.43
CA GLY A 291 10.57 -49.07 -9.67
C GLY A 291 9.66 -50.10 -8.97
N VAL A 292 8.41 -49.77 -8.69
CA VAL A 292 7.45 -50.71 -8.09
C VAL A 292 7.00 -51.72 -9.14
N SER A 293 7.17 -53.01 -8.85
CA SER A 293 6.74 -54.10 -9.75
C SER A 293 5.23 -54.31 -9.68
N ASP A 294 4.65 -54.69 -10.83
CA ASP A 294 3.22 -55.05 -10.97
C ASP A 294 2.24 -53.98 -10.47
N ILE A 295 2.63 -52.69 -10.54
CA ILE A 295 1.80 -51.60 -10.04
C ILE A 295 0.46 -51.49 -10.79
N GLU A 296 0.45 -51.72 -12.10
CA GLU A 296 -0.74 -51.67 -12.97
C GLU A 296 -1.79 -52.73 -12.59
N ALA A 297 -1.39 -53.78 -11.86
CA ALA A 297 -2.33 -54.81 -11.38
C ALA A 297 -3.04 -54.41 -10.07
N MET A 298 -2.78 -53.21 -9.52
CA MET A 298 -3.34 -52.74 -8.26
C MET A 298 -4.39 -51.65 -8.48
N PRO A 299 -5.40 -51.51 -7.59
CA PRO A 299 -6.30 -50.35 -7.61
C PRO A 299 -5.52 -49.03 -7.46
N LEU A 300 -5.96 -47.94 -8.11
CA LEU A 300 -5.27 -46.63 -8.14
C LEU A 300 -4.83 -46.12 -6.75
N ARG A 301 -5.64 -46.34 -5.70
CA ARG A 301 -5.29 -45.98 -4.32
C ARG A 301 -4.04 -46.74 -3.83
N GLU A 302 -3.96 -48.03 -4.11
CA GLU A 302 -2.83 -48.88 -3.73
C GLU A 302 -1.61 -48.62 -4.62
N GLN A 303 -1.80 -48.28 -5.90
CA GLN A 303 -0.73 -47.78 -6.77
C GLN A 303 -0.08 -46.54 -6.15
N SER A 304 -0.89 -45.53 -5.82
CA SER A 304 -0.42 -44.29 -5.18
C SER A 304 0.31 -44.55 -3.85
N ARG A 305 -0.23 -45.43 -3.01
CA ARG A 305 0.37 -45.79 -1.73
C ARG A 305 1.73 -46.49 -1.92
N SER A 306 1.82 -47.45 -2.84
CA SER A 306 3.05 -48.20 -3.09
C SER A 306 4.17 -47.30 -3.61
N LEU A 307 3.84 -46.34 -4.47
CA LEU A 307 4.79 -45.30 -4.92
C LEU A 307 5.32 -44.47 -3.74
N ALA A 308 4.42 -44.01 -2.85
CA ALA A 308 4.81 -43.23 -1.69
C ALA A 308 5.74 -44.03 -0.74
N GLU A 309 5.45 -45.32 -0.51
CA GLU A 309 6.29 -46.21 0.29
C GLU A 309 7.67 -46.41 -0.35
N ALA A 310 7.75 -46.61 -1.67
CA ALA A 310 9.01 -46.75 -2.40
C ALA A 310 9.92 -45.52 -2.25
N PHE A 311 9.38 -44.31 -2.43
CA PHE A 311 10.14 -43.07 -2.23
C PHE A 311 10.59 -42.89 -0.78
N LYS A 312 9.75 -43.24 0.20
CA LYS A 312 10.11 -43.18 1.62
C LYS A 312 11.25 -44.13 1.95
N ALA A 313 11.22 -45.36 1.44
CA ALA A 313 12.29 -46.34 1.60
C ALA A 313 13.60 -45.86 0.94
N GLY A 314 13.52 -45.31 -0.28
CA GLY A 314 14.66 -44.72 -0.99
C GLY A 314 15.29 -43.55 -0.23
N ALA A 315 14.48 -42.62 0.28
CA ALA A 315 14.94 -41.49 1.09
C ALA A 315 15.65 -41.96 2.38
N THR A 316 15.11 -42.99 3.02
CA THR A 316 15.67 -43.57 4.27
C THR A 316 16.99 -44.31 4.02
N SER A 317 17.15 -45.01 2.88
CA SER A 317 18.41 -45.66 2.49
C SER A 317 19.53 -44.65 2.22
N ILE A 318 19.21 -43.48 1.65
CA ILE A 318 20.19 -42.40 1.45
C ILE A 318 20.63 -41.80 2.81
N THR A 319 19.71 -41.66 3.76
CA THR A 319 20.07 -41.16 5.10
C THR A 319 20.89 -42.18 5.90
N THR A 320 20.57 -43.48 5.78
CA THR A 320 21.27 -44.55 6.50
C THR A 320 22.67 -44.80 5.93
N SER A 321 22.83 -44.75 4.61
CA SER A 321 24.15 -44.90 3.96
C SER A 321 25.08 -43.70 4.22
N ALA A 322 24.52 -42.51 4.49
CA ALA A 322 25.29 -41.33 4.94
C ALA A 322 25.72 -41.42 6.42
N VAL A 323 24.94 -42.10 7.26
CA VAL A 323 25.28 -42.34 8.68
C VAL A 323 26.26 -43.50 8.84
N GLU A 324 26.18 -44.55 8.02
CA GLU A 324 27.09 -45.72 8.08
C GLU A 324 28.52 -45.42 7.56
N SER A 325 28.68 -44.39 6.71
CA SER A 325 30.01 -43.83 6.38
C SER A 325 30.59 -42.91 7.46
N ALA A 326 29.87 -42.64 8.55
CA ALA A 326 30.27 -41.67 9.57
C ALA A 326 30.55 -42.27 10.98
N VAL A 327 30.56 -43.60 11.16
CA VAL A 327 30.82 -44.20 12.49
C VAL A 327 32.26 -44.70 12.62
N VAL A 328 33.15 -43.80 13.09
CA VAL A 328 34.24 -44.10 14.05
C VAL A 328 34.08 -43.10 15.21
N PRO A 329 34.17 -43.52 16.49
CA PRO A 329 33.47 -42.83 17.57
C PRO A 329 34.32 -41.75 18.25
N SER A 330 33.66 -40.69 18.71
CA SER A 330 34.03 -40.07 19.97
C SER A 330 32.82 -39.53 20.72
N GLN A 331 32.73 -40.02 21.95
CA GLN A 331 31.78 -39.68 22.99
C GLN A 331 31.95 -38.22 23.41
N THR A 332 30.87 -37.46 23.54
CA THR A 332 30.59 -36.69 24.78
C THR A 332 29.10 -36.34 24.85
N SER A 333 28.62 -36.28 26.08
CA SER A 333 27.25 -36.32 26.61
C SER A 333 26.43 -35.01 26.58
N VAL A 334 25.14 -35.13 26.22
CA VAL A 334 23.88 -34.71 26.94
C VAL A 334 23.67 -33.20 27.30
N PRO A 335 22.43 -32.62 27.36
CA PRO A 335 21.09 -33.06 26.92
C PRO A 335 20.33 -32.09 25.98
N GLU A 336 19.31 -32.67 25.39
CA GLU A 336 18.22 -32.18 24.55
C GLU A 336 17.08 -31.52 25.35
N ALA A 337 16.41 -30.51 24.75
CA ALA A 337 15.10 -30.00 25.18
C ALA A 337 14.13 -30.10 23.99
N PRO A 338 12.88 -30.56 24.18
CA PRO A 338 12.06 -31.06 23.08
C PRO A 338 11.22 -29.94 22.44
N ILE A 339 11.24 -29.86 21.10
CA ILE A 339 10.24 -29.14 20.32
C ILE A 339 9.28 -30.18 19.76
N GLN A 340 8.02 -30.13 20.21
CA GLN A 340 6.92 -30.93 19.69
C GLN A 340 6.50 -30.39 18.32
N GLU A 341 6.75 -31.17 17.26
CA GLU A 341 6.03 -31.03 15.99
C GLU A 341 4.64 -31.65 16.15
N ASN A 342 3.62 -30.80 16.14
CA ASN A 342 2.23 -31.20 16.12
C ASN A 342 1.73 -31.08 14.68
N THR A 343 1.78 -32.18 13.93
CA THR A 343 1.11 -32.30 12.62
C THR A 343 -0.30 -32.83 12.83
N PRO A 344 -1.37 -32.10 12.47
CA PRO A 344 -2.72 -32.64 12.51
C PRO A 344 -2.90 -33.63 11.34
N SER A 345 -3.19 -34.87 11.71
CA SER A 345 -3.65 -35.93 10.82
C SER A 345 -4.99 -35.54 10.20
N LEU A 346 -5.05 -35.45 8.87
CA LEU A 346 -6.29 -35.32 8.10
C LEU A 346 -6.68 -36.71 7.58
N TYR A 347 -7.35 -37.48 8.43
CA TYR A 347 -8.20 -38.58 7.98
C TYR A 347 -9.65 -38.09 8.11
N VAL A 348 -10.33 -37.94 6.98
CA VAL A 348 -11.79 -37.83 6.93
C VAL A 348 -12.29 -39.24 6.61
N GLU A 349 -12.84 -39.90 7.62
CA GLU A 349 -13.63 -41.12 7.51
C GLU A 349 -14.93 -40.75 6.77
N PHE A 350 -15.22 -41.42 5.66
CA PHE A 350 -16.53 -41.38 5.02
C PHE A 350 -17.41 -42.41 5.74
N ASP A 351 -18.33 -41.94 6.58
CA ASP A 351 -19.39 -42.77 7.13
C ASP A 351 -20.45 -43.01 6.04
N GLU A 352 -20.63 -44.28 5.70
CA GLU A 352 -21.61 -44.79 4.77
C GLU A 352 -22.94 -44.99 5.53
N GLU A 353 -23.82 -43.98 5.55
CA GLU A 353 -25.18 -44.16 6.05
C GLU A 353 -26.04 -44.86 4.99
N VAL A 354 -26.28 -46.15 5.23
CA VAL A 354 -27.31 -46.95 4.57
C VAL A 354 -28.69 -46.48 5.03
N SER A 355 -29.46 -45.85 4.15
CA SER A 355 -30.88 -45.60 4.38
C SER A 355 -31.71 -46.80 3.90
N GLU A 356 -32.26 -47.56 4.84
CA GLU A 356 -33.48 -48.35 4.61
C GLU A 356 -34.70 -47.41 4.76
N GLU A 357 -35.47 -47.23 3.69
CA GLU A 357 -36.94 -47.25 3.67
C GLU A 357 -37.48 -47.38 2.23
#